data_AF-A0A382KS77-F1
#
_entry.id   AF-A0A382KS77-F1
#
_cell.length_a   1.000
_cell.length_b   1.000
_cell.length_c   1.000
_cell.angle_alpha   90.00
_cell.angle_beta   90.00
_cell.angle_gamma   90.00
#
_symmetry.space_group_name_H-M   'P 1'
#
loop_
_entity.id
_entity.type
_entity.pdbx_description
1 polymer ?
#
loop_
_entity_poly.entity_id
_entity_poly.type
_entity_poly.pdbx_seq_one_letter_code
_entity_poly.pdbx_strand_id
1 'polypeptide(L)'
;MRIQILILATLALGACAVKPVETVYHEQEDVTRFTTQSFKAEKKNKEIELVAVKECKGKVICSDEEIKLTITHADRFSFLKGKDLDLETDQGKINLNERDYSNSHSQRAKAKDGTSGVLTEHFLIWVTETDFRKAAHSQNSTLFVGEYSFELSSEGRVPWQILLDRERILEIMDEEQRREYGLYPHENKEKKEQDVRKKRMVSEAAESTWKMVQDSNNPEDFRYFLEQFPDSPYSIPAKLKLKQLERDNQ
;
A
#
# COMPACT_ATOMS: atom_id res chain seq x y z
N MET A 1 -52.88 -34.97 -24.88
CA MET A 1 -51.58 -35.15 -25.59
C MET A 1 -51.45 -33.98 -26.56
N ARG A 2 -50.47 -33.09 -26.54
CA ARG A 2 -49.12 -33.04 -25.95
C ARG A 2 -48.77 -31.58 -25.61
N ILE A 3 -48.08 -31.41 -24.49
CA ILE A 3 -47.28 -30.25 -24.05
C ILE A 3 -45.97 -30.26 -24.84
N GLN A 4 -45.44 -29.09 -25.26
CA GLN A 4 -44.01 -28.68 -25.22
C GLN A 4 -43.95 -27.14 -25.38
N ILE A 5 -43.81 -26.36 -24.30
CA ILE A 5 -42.62 -25.97 -23.50
C ILE A 5 -42.05 -24.60 -23.96
N LEU A 6 -42.03 -23.69 -22.98
CA LEU A 6 -41.59 -22.31 -23.02
C LEU A 6 -40.08 -22.15 -23.24
N ILE A 7 -39.74 -21.08 -23.98
CA ILE A 7 -38.83 -19.97 -23.62
C ILE A 7 -37.83 -20.27 -22.50
N LEU A 8 -36.53 -20.26 -22.84
CA LEU A 8 -35.50 -19.76 -21.92
C LEU A 8 -34.80 -18.57 -22.57
N ALA A 9 -35.21 -17.38 -22.14
CA ALA A 9 -34.46 -16.15 -22.33
C ALA A 9 -33.22 -16.21 -21.44
N THR A 10 -32.05 -16.02 -22.05
CA THR A 10 -30.78 -15.86 -21.34
C THR A 10 -30.80 -14.53 -20.58
N LEU A 11 -31.07 -14.61 -19.27
CA LEU A 11 -30.81 -13.54 -18.32
C LEU A 11 -29.29 -13.43 -18.11
N ALA A 12 -28.65 -12.57 -18.89
CA ALA A 12 -27.36 -12.00 -18.51
C ALA A 12 -27.62 -11.02 -17.36
N LEU A 13 -27.60 -11.52 -16.13
CA LEU A 13 -27.52 -10.69 -14.94
C LEU A 13 -26.12 -10.05 -14.95
N GLY A 14 -26.05 -8.81 -15.42
CA GLY A 14 -24.94 -7.92 -15.12
C GLY A 14 -24.94 -7.66 -13.61
N ALA A 15 -24.32 -8.56 -12.85
CA ALA A 15 -23.97 -8.29 -11.47
C ALA A 15 -22.98 -7.12 -11.50
N CYS A 16 -23.29 -6.02 -10.81
CA CYS A 16 -22.28 -5.06 -10.40
C CYS A 16 -21.30 -5.82 -9.50
N ALA A 17 -20.28 -6.44 -10.09
CA ALA A 17 -19.23 -7.10 -9.34
C ALA A 17 -18.55 -6.01 -8.49
N VAL A 18 -18.60 -6.17 -7.17
CA VAL A 18 -17.90 -5.27 -6.25
C VAL A 18 -16.43 -5.28 -6.65
N LYS A 19 -15.88 -4.11 -6.98
CA LYS A 19 -14.48 -3.99 -7.39
C LYS A 19 -13.61 -4.48 -6.22
N PRO A 20 -12.58 -5.31 -6.47
CA PRO A 20 -11.71 -5.82 -5.40
C PRO A 20 -10.94 -4.69 -4.71
N VAL A 21 -10.68 -3.58 -5.40
CA VAL A 21 -10.19 -2.33 -4.80
C VAL A 21 -11.04 -1.18 -5.33
N GLU A 22 -11.67 -0.44 -4.43
CA GLU A 22 -12.40 0.78 -4.74
C GLU A 22 -11.42 1.96 -4.83
N THR A 23 -11.59 2.82 -5.83
CA THR A 23 -10.79 4.04 -6.00
C THR A 23 -11.70 5.26 -5.91
N VAL A 24 -11.43 6.13 -4.93
CA VAL A 24 -12.19 7.36 -4.71
C VAL A 24 -11.23 8.54 -4.64
N TYR A 25 -11.49 9.58 -5.43
CA TYR A 25 -10.75 10.84 -5.35
C TYR A 25 -11.47 11.83 -4.43
N HIS A 26 -10.75 12.35 -3.44
CA HIS A 26 -11.23 13.35 -2.49
C HIS A 26 -10.69 14.72 -2.88
N GLU A 27 -11.49 15.49 -3.63
CA GLU A 27 -11.08 16.76 -4.23
C GLU A 27 -10.59 17.80 -3.21
N GLN A 28 -11.19 17.85 -2.03
CA GLN A 28 -10.84 18.84 -0.99
C GLN A 28 -9.46 18.59 -0.38
N GLU A 29 -9.09 17.31 -0.26
CA GLU A 29 -7.81 16.88 0.32
C GLU A 29 -6.73 16.71 -0.75
N ASP A 30 -7.12 16.74 -2.03
CA ASP A 30 -6.29 16.35 -3.18
C ASP A 30 -5.60 14.99 -2.94
N VAL A 31 -6.42 13.99 -2.59
CA VAL A 31 -5.98 12.63 -2.27
C VAL A 31 -6.86 11.61 -2.99
N THR A 32 -6.25 10.63 -3.63
CA THR A 32 -6.93 9.40 -4.05
C THR A 32 -6.79 8.34 -2.97
N ARG A 33 -7.93 7.80 -2.53
CA ARG A 33 -8.03 6.69 -1.60
C ARG A 33 -8.35 5.40 -2.35
N PHE A 34 -7.51 4.39 -2.13
CA PHE A 34 -7.71 3.04 -2.60
C PHE A 34 -8.10 2.15 -1.42
N THR A 35 -9.29 1.57 -1.45
CA THR A 35 -9.84 0.74 -0.36
C THR A 35 -10.06 -0.67 -0.85
N THR A 36 -9.45 -1.66 -0.19
CA THR A 36 -9.64 -3.07 -0.57
C THR A 36 -11.04 -3.55 -0.17
N GLN A 37 -11.61 -4.45 -0.95
CA GLN A 37 -12.74 -5.24 -0.51
C GLN A 37 -12.38 -5.93 0.82
N SER A 38 -13.30 -5.88 1.78
CA SER A 38 -13.11 -6.52 3.07
C SER A 38 -13.18 -8.04 2.94
N PHE A 39 -12.46 -8.73 3.81
CA PHE A 39 -12.65 -10.17 4.01
C PHE A 39 -12.57 -10.51 5.48
N LYS A 40 -13.09 -11.69 5.82
CA LYS A 40 -13.24 -12.15 7.20
C LYS A 40 -12.35 -13.36 7.47
N ALA A 41 -11.82 -13.41 8.68
CA ALA A 41 -11.15 -14.58 9.23
C ALA A 41 -11.83 -14.99 10.52
N GLU A 42 -11.98 -16.31 10.76
CA GLU A 42 -12.68 -16.83 11.92
C GLU A 42 -11.85 -17.88 12.67
N LYS A 43 -11.84 -17.79 14.00
CA LYS A 43 -11.22 -18.76 14.90
C LYS A 43 -12.04 -18.91 16.17
N LYS A 44 -12.44 -20.15 16.51
CA LYS A 44 -13.17 -20.46 17.76
C LYS A 44 -14.36 -19.51 18.01
N ASN A 45 -15.21 -19.30 17.00
CA ASN A 45 -16.38 -18.38 17.01
C ASN A 45 -16.05 -16.88 17.14
N LYS A 46 -14.77 -16.50 17.07
CA LYS A 46 -14.36 -15.11 16.91
C LYS A 46 -14.12 -14.83 15.45
N GLU A 47 -14.75 -13.79 14.94
CA GLU A 47 -14.59 -13.31 13.58
C GLU A 47 -13.94 -11.93 13.61
N ILE A 48 -12.99 -11.72 12.72
CA ILE A 48 -12.42 -10.40 12.45
C ILE A 48 -12.61 -10.09 10.98
N GLU A 49 -12.79 -8.82 10.66
CA GLU A 49 -12.87 -8.28 9.31
C GLU A 49 -11.65 -7.40 9.06
N LEU A 50 -11.01 -7.58 7.91
CA LEU A 50 -9.80 -6.85 7.53
C LEU A 50 -10.06 -5.99 6.29
N VAL A 51 -9.61 -4.73 6.34
CA VAL A 51 -9.68 -3.76 5.23
C VAL A 51 -8.36 -3.01 5.16
N ALA A 52 -7.74 -2.96 3.98
CA ALA A 52 -6.55 -2.15 3.75
C ALA A 52 -6.90 -0.90 2.93
N VAL A 53 -6.28 0.21 3.30
CA VAL A 53 -6.43 1.50 2.63
C VAL A 53 -5.05 2.05 2.28
N LYS A 54 -4.88 2.50 1.04
CA LYS A 54 -3.72 3.28 0.59
C LYS A 54 -4.19 4.65 0.14
N GLU A 55 -3.53 5.70 0.59
CA GLU A 55 -3.83 7.08 0.21
C GLU A 55 -2.66 7.66 -0.59
N CYS A 56 -2.97 8.17 -1.77
CA CYS A 56 -2.00 8.80 -2.66
C CYS A 56 -2.38 10.28 -2.84
N LYS A 57 -1.41 11.19 -2.71
CA LYS A 57 -1.65 12.62 -2.96
C LYS A 57 -1.81 12.88 -4.45
N GLY A 58 -2.93 13.48 -4.84
CA GLY A 58 -3.35 13.70 -6.22
C GLY A 58 -4.03 12.48 -6.85
N LYS A 59 -4.43 12.62 -8.12
CA LYS A 59 -4.96 11.52 -8.93
C LYS A 59 -3.83 10.64 -9.47
N VAL A 60 -3.17 9.91 -8.58
CA VAL A 60 -2.03 9.04 -8.90
C VAL A 60 -2.14 7.69 -8.21
N ILE A 61 -1.49 6.67 -8.79
CA ILE A 61 -1.24 5.39 -8.13
C ILE A 61 0.21 5.44 -7.64
N CYS A 62 0.38 5.67 -6.35
CA CYS A 62 1.66 5.82 -5.67
C CYS A 62 2.25 4.48 -5.20
N SER A 63 3.56 4.45 -5.03
CA SER A 63 4.33 3.40 -4.35
C SER A 63 5.00 3.95 -3.09
N ASP A 64 5.40 3.05 -2.21
CA ASP A 64 6.20 3.31 -1.01
C ASP A 64 5.49 4.21 0.02
N GLU A 65 4.15 4.26 -0.04
CA GLU A 65 3.33 4.92 0.98
C GLU A 65 2.88 3.90 2.04
N GLU A 66 2.51 4.42 3.19
CA GLU A 66 2.03 3.61 4.32
C GLU A 66 0.63 3.04 4.04
N ILE A 67 0.44 1.76 4.36
CA ILE A 67 -0.84 1.06 4.23
C ILE A 67 -1.55 1.09 5.57
N LYS A 68 -2.76 1.65 5.58
CA LYS A 68 -3.65 1.64 6.74
C LYS A 68 -4.43 0.34 6.74
N LEU A 69 -4.10 -0.59 7.64
CA LEU A 69 -4.84 -1.83 7.84
C LEU A 69 -5.82 -1.66 9.00
N THR A 70 -7.11 -1.83 8.72
CA THR A 70 -8.17 -1.84 9.73
C THR A 70 -8.55 -3.28 10.05
N ILE A 71 -8.52 -3.63 11.34
CA ILE A 71 -9.07 -4.89 11.86
C ILE A 71 -10.30 -4.55 12.68
N THR A 72 -11.45 -5.10 12.29
CA THR A 72 -12.72 -4.88 12.97
C THR A 72 -13.21 -6.17 13.62
N HIS A 73 -13.66 -6.07 14.87
CA HIS A 73 -14.38 -7.14 15.55
C HIS A 73 -15.72 -6.60 16.05
N ALA A 74 -16.80 -7.32 15.81
CA ALA A 74 -18.14 -6.94 16.26
C ALA A 74 -18.79 -8.11 17.00
N ASP A 75 -18.91 -7.97 18.33
CA ASP A 75 -19.52 -8.98 19.21
C ASP A 75 -20.03 -8.31 20.49
N ARG A 76 -20.60 -9.08 21.42
CA ARG A 76 -21.14 -8.57 22.69
C ARG A 76 -20.07 -8.11 23.68
N PHE A 77 -18.88 -8.70 23.58
CA PHE A 77 -17.79 -8.50 24.52
C PHE A 77 -16.53 -8.05 23.80
N SER A 78 -15.71 -7.26 24.51
CA SER A 78 -14.41 -6.83 24.00
C SER A 78 -13.49 -8.03 23.79
N PHE A 79 -12.81 -8.02 22.65
CA PHE A 79 -11.87 -9.03 22.21
C PHE A 79 -10.53 -8.40 21.82
N LEU A 80 -10.54 -7.27 21.11
CA LEU A 80 -9.34 -6.62 20.61
C LEU A 80 -8.61 -5.84 21.70
N LYS A 81 -9.35 -5.14 22.58
CA LYS A 81 -8.77 -4.23 23.56
C LYS A 81 -7.72 -4.92 24.45
N GLY A 82 -6.52 -4.33 24.50
CA GLY A 82 -5.42 -4.81 25.32
C GLY A 82 -4.73 -6.08 24.82
N LYS A 83 -5.04 -6.55 23.61
CA LYS A 83 -4.35 -7.66 22.96
C LYS A 83 -3.26 -7.14 22.02
N ASP A 84 -2.11 -7.79 22.05
CA ASP A 84 -1.06 -7.54 21.07
C ASP A 84 -1.40 -8.16 19.72
N LEU A 85 -0.87 -7.55 18.66
CA LEU A 85 -1.08 -7.97 17.28
C LEU A 85 0.25 -8.25 16.62
N ASP A 86 0.36 -9.44 16.06
CA ASP A 86 1.50 -9.86 15.27
C ASP A 86 1.00 -10.57 14.01
N LEU A 87 1.68 -10.37 12.89
CA LEU A 87 1.40 -11.08 11.65
C LEU A 87 2.60 -11.92 11.26
N GLU A 88 2.43 -13.24 11.30
CA GLU A 88 3.48 -14.17 10.89
C GLU A 88 3.24 -14.63 9.46
N THR A 89 4.31 -14.59 8.68
CA THR A 89 4.35 -15.02 7.28
C THR A 89 5.52 -15.98 7.08
N ASP A 90 5.54 -16.67 5.95
CA ASP A 90 6.71 -17.41 5.47
C ASP A 90 7.96 -16.51 5.27
N GLN A 91 7.77 -15.20 5.15
CA GLN A 91 8.84 -14.20 4.99
C GLN A 91 9.23 -13.49 6.30
N GLY A 92 8.69 -13.94 7.44
CA GLY A 92 9.01 -13.42 8.76
C GLY A 92 7.81 -12.84 9.51
N LYS A 93 8.10 -12.28 10.69
CA LYS A 93 7.11 -11.72 11.62
C LYS A 93 7.04 -10.20 11.47
N ILE A 94 5.83 -9.66 11.42
CA ILE A 94 5.52 -8.23 11.33
C ILE A 94 4.80 -7.82 12.61
N ASN A 95 5.34 -6.82 13.30
CA ASN A 95 4.74 -6.26 14.51
C ASN A 95 3.64 -5.25 14.10
N LEU A 96 2.42 -5.43 14.62
CA LEU A 96 1.25 -4.58 14.31
C LEU A 96 0.76 -3.80 15.55
N ASN A 97 1.64 -3.53 16.51
CA ASN A 97 1.31 -2.85 17.76
C ASN A 97 1.39 -1.32 17.72
N GLU A 98 1.94 -0.74 16.65
CA GLU A 98 1.78 0.69 16.36
C GLU A 98 0.42 0.93 15.69
N ARG A 99 -0.58 1.29 16.52
CA ARG A 99 -1.99 1.31 16.13
C ARG A 99 -2.82 2.24 16.98
N ASP A 100 -3.96 2.64 16.42
CA ASP A 100 -5.04 3.32 17.11
C ASP A 100 -6.19 2.36 17.41
N TYR A 101 -6.69 2.40 18.65
CA TYR A 101 -7.87 1.67 19.07
C TYR A 101 -9.08 2.59 19.17
N SER A 102 -10.19 2.18 18.57
CA SER A 102 -11.48 2.82 18.78
C SER A 102 -12.58 1.78 18.94
N ASN A 103 -13.72 2.18 19.51
CA ASN A 103 -14.89 1.33 19.58
C ASN A 103 -16.19 2.13 19.50
N SER A 104 -17.27 1.43 19.20
CA SER A 104 -18.64 1.94 19.26
C SER A 104 -19.56 0.86 19.82
N HIS A 105 -20.69 1.26 20.41
CA HIS A 105 -21.65 0.33 20.97
C HIS A 105 -23.06 0.62 20.47
N SER A 106 -23.76 -0.41 19.98
CA SER A 106 -25.13 -0.32 19.51
C SER A 106 -26.05 -1.27 20.27
N GLN A 107 -27.02 -0.70 20.98
CA GLN A 107 -28.04 -1.46 21.71
C GLN A 107 -29.03 -2.19 20.80
N ARG A 108 -29.20 -1.71 19.55
CA ARG A 108 -30.17 -2.27 18.59
C ARG A 108 -29.57 -3.36 17.71
N ALA A 109 -28.25 -3.31 17.50
CA ALA A 109 -27.55 -4.32 16.74
C ALA A 109 -27.64 -5.69 17.43
N LYS A 110 -27.60 -6.75 16.62
CA LYS A 110 -27.68 -8.14 17.06
C LYS A 110 -26.35 -8.82 16.84
N ALA A 111 -25.83 -9.48 17.87
CA ALA A 111 -24.65 -10.33 17.75
C ALA A 111 -24.98 -11.62 16.98
N LYS A 112 -23.96 -12.41 16.63
CA LYS A 112 -24.13 -13.71 15.92
C LYS A 112 -25.07 -14.67 16.67
N ASP A 113 -25.14 -14.58 17.99
CA ASP A 113 -26.02 -15.39 18.83
C ASP A 113 -27.48 -14.87 18.92
N GLY A 114 -27.80 -13.77 18.23
CA GLY A 114 -29.13 -13.14 18.23
C GLY A 114 -29.39 -12.20 19.42
N THR A 115 -28.46 -12.09 20.37
CA THR A 115 -28.61 -11.17 21.51
C THR A 115 -28.44 -9.72 21.08
N SER A 116 -29.20 -8.82 21.70
CA SER A 116 -29.06 -7.38 21.48
C SER A 116 -27.82 -6.82 22.19
N GLY A 117 -27.25 -5.76 21.62
CA GLY A 117 -26.05 -5.11 22.15
C GLY A 117 -24.81 -5.65 21.46
N VAL A 118 -24.22 -4.83 20.59
CA VAL A 118 -22.98 -5.14 19.88
C VAL A 118 -21.97 -4.05 20.17
N LEU A 119 -20.80 -4.46 20.66
CA LEU A 119 -19.58 -3.68 20.72
C LEU A 119 -18.81 -3.93 19.43
N THR A 120 -18.60 -2.87 18.66
CA THR A 120 -17.71 -2.90 17.49
C THR A 120 -16.40 -2.26 17.88
N GLU A 121 -15.31 -3.01 17.77
CA GLU A 121 -13.95 -2.57 18.02
C GLU A 121 -13.18 -2.45 16.71
N HIS A 122 -12.35 -1.42 16.61
CA HIS A 122 -11.45 -1.22 15.48
C HIS A 122 -10.01 -1.04 15.98
N PHE A 123 -9.10 -1.73 15.31
CA PHE A 123 -7.69 -1.35 15.29
C PHE A 123 -7.35 -0.76 13.93
N LEU A 124 -6.87 0.48 13.91
CA LEU A 124 -6.27 1.12 12.75
C LEU A 124 -4.75 1.01 12.88
N ILE A 125 -4.11 0.28 11.98
CA ILE A 125 -2.70 -0.06 12.04
C ILE A 125 -2.02 0.54 10.82
N TRP A 126 -0.83 1.09 11.04
CA TRP A 126 0.02 1.59 9.96
C TRP A 126 1.09 0.55 9.63
N VAL A 127 1.15 0.15 8.36
CA VAL A 127 2.05 -0.90 7.90
C VAL A 127 2.83 -0.38 6.71
N THR A 128 4.16 -0.53 6.73
CA THR A 128 4.98 -0.17 5.57
C THR A 128 4.58 -1.00 4.36
N GLU A 129 4.67 -0.44 3.15
CA GLU A 129 4.34 -1.20 1.94
C GLU A 129 5.19 -2.48 1.82
N THR A 130 6.45 -2.42 2.24
CA THR A 130 7.36 -3.58 2.24
C THR A 130 6.87 -4.71 3.14
N ASP A 131 6.45 -4.41 4.37
CA ASP A 131 5.92 -5.43 5.28
C ASP A 131 4.54 -5.91 4.84
N PHE A 132 3.69 -5.01 4.37
CA PHE A 132 2.38 -5.36 3.85
C PHE A 132 2.48 -6.29 2.62
N ARG A 133 3.50 -6.09 1.77
CA ARG A 133 3.79 -6.96 0.62
C ARG A 133 4.14 -8.39 1.03
N LYS A 134 4.88 -8.57 2.13
CA LYS A 134 5.18 -9.91 2.69
C LYS A 134 3.89 -10.64 3.03
N ALA A 135 2.97 -9.97 3.72
CA ALA A 135 1.67 -10.53 4.05
C ALA A 135 0.83 -10.85 2.81
N ALA A 136 0.69 -9.89 1.88
CA ALA A 136 -0.15 -10.03 0.69
C ALA A 136 0.27 -11.20 -0.23
N HIS A 137 1.58 -11.45 -0.39
CA HIS A 137 2.12 -12.43 -1.33
C HIS A 137 2.63 -13.73 -0.68
N SER A 138 2.60 -13.83 0.65
CA SER A 138 2.94 -15.05 1.37
C SER A 138 2.04 -16.24 0.99
N GLN A 139 2.61 -17.45 1.03
CA GLN A 139 1.82 -18.68 0.94
C GLN A 139 0.93 -18.82 2.17
N ASN A 140 1.53 -18.61 3.35
CA ASN A 140 0.86 -18.67 4.64
C ASN A 140 0.99 -17.32 5.34
N SER A 141 -0.14 -16.79 5.81
CA SER A 141 -0.14 -15.61 6.66
C SER A 141 -1.16 -15.80 7.77
N THR A 142 -0.67 -15.67 9.01
CA THR A 142 -1.43 -15.89 10.23
C THR A 142 -1.37 -14.64 11.09
N LEU A 143 -2.52 -14.06 11.35
CA LEU A 143 -2.67 -12.92 12.26
C LEU A 143 -2.91 -13.44 13.68
N PHE A 144 -2.07 -13.02 14.60
CA PHE A 144 -2.21 -13.29 16.02
C PHE A 144 -2.86 -12.09 16.71
N VAL A 145 -3.89 -12.37 17.51
CA VAL A 145 -4.56 -11.41 18.39
C VAL A 145 -4.46 -11.97 19.82
N GLY A 146 -3.42 -11.55 20.55
CA GLY A 146 -3.02 -12.21 21.79
C GLY A 146 -2.76 -13.71 21.58
N GLU A 147 -3.59 -14.55 22.18
CA GLU A 147 -3.48 -16.02 22.10
C GLU A 147 -4.25 -16.66 20.93
N TYR A 148 -4.98 -15.87 20.14
CA TYR A 148 -5.80 -16.36 19.03
C TYR A 148 -5.04 -16.23 17.70
N SER A 149 -5.04 -17.30 16.92
CA SER A 149 -4.42 -17.34 15.58
C SER A 149 -5.48 -17.41 14.48
N PHE A 150 -5.50 -16.41 13.62
CA PHE A 150 -6.39 -16.29 12.46
C PHE A 150 -5.60 -16.53 11.19
N GLU A 151 -5.87 -17.65 10.50
CA GLU A 151 -5.32 -17.89 9.17
C GLU A 151 -6.00 -16.94 8.19
N LEU A 152 -5.21 -16.10 7.54
CA LEU A 152 -5.69 -15.26 6.46
C LEU A 152 -5.71 -16.11 5.20
N SER A 153 -6.81 -16.12 4.44
CA SER A 153 -6.89 -16.91 3.20
C SER A 153 -6.14 -16.23 2.06
N SER A 154 -5.56 -17.02 1.15
CA SER A 154 -4.94 -16.48 -0.07
C SER A 154 -5.94 -15.70 -0.93
N GLU A 155 -7.17 -16.22 -1.05
CA GLU A 155 -8.29 -15.54 -1.75
C GLU A 155 -8.64 -14.20 -1.12
N GLY A 156 -8.73 -14.13 0.22
CA GLY A 156 -8.99 -12.89 0.95
C GLY A 156 -7.89 -11.85 0.76
N ARG A 157 -6.64 -12.27 0.53
CA ARG A 157 -5.50 -11.38 0.25
C ARG A 157 -5.37 -10.94 -1.21
N VAL A 158 -6.20 -11.44 -2.14
CA VAL A 158 -6.14 -11.00 -3.55
C VAL A 158 -6.33 -9.49 -3.71
N PRO A 159 -7.30 -8.83 -3.05
CA PRO A 159 -7.39 -7.37 -3.02
C PRO A 159 -6.12 -6.66 -2.55
N TRP A 160 -5.39 -7.23 -1.58
CA TRP A 160 -4.14 -6.65 -1.07
C TRP A 160 -3.04 -6.70 -2.11
N GLN A 161 -2.95 -7.79 -2.88
CA GLN A 161 -1.99 -7.89 -3.98
C GLN A 161 -2.32 -6.90 -5.10
N ILE A 162 -3.60 -6.68 -5.40
CA ILE A 162 -4.03 -5.67 -6.36
C ILE A 162 -3.65 -4.27 -5.87
N LEU A 163 -3.93 -3.93 -4.60
CA LEU A 163 -3.59 -2.63 -4.00
C LEU A 163 -2.08 -2.26 -4.14
N LEU A 164 -1.22 -3.27 -4.18
CA LEU A 164 0.24 -3.16 -4.25
C LEU A 164 0.81 -3.18 -5.67
N ASP A 165 -0.05 -3.32 -6.69
CA ASP A 165 0.36 -3.45 -8.09
C ASP A 165 -0.39 -2.42 -8.94
N ARG A 166 0.38 -1.49 -9.52
CA ARG A 166 -0.15 -0.40 -10.33
C ARG A 166 -0.96 -0.91 -11.52
N GLU A 167 -0.45 -1.91 -12.23
CA GLU A 167 -1.09 -2.40 -13.45
C GLU A 167 -2.39 -3.12 -13.11
N ARG A 168 -2.40 -3.92 -12.03
CA ARG A 168 -3.61 -4.59 -11.56
C ARG A 168 -4.68 -3.62 -11.06
N ILE A 169 -4.30 -2.48 -10.48
CA ILE A 169 -5.26 -1.40 -10.15
C ILE A 169 -5.87 -0.82 -11.43
N LEU A 170 -5.06 -0.53 -12.46
CA LEU A 170 -5.54 0.02 -13.72
C LEU A 170 -6.47 -0.95 -14.47
N GLU A 171 -6.26 -2.27 -14.34
CA GLU A 171 -7.10 -3.30 -14.95
C GLU A 171 -8.54 -3.33 -14.41
N ILE A 172 -8.74 -2.94 -13.14
CA ILE A 172 -10.07 -2.95 -12.49
C ILE A 172 -10.77 -1.58 -12.54
N MET A 173 -10.09 -0.56 -13.05
CA MET A 173 -10.64 0.78 -13.26
C MET A 173 -11.56 0.81 -14.48
N ASP A 174 -12.51 1.75 -14.47
CA ASP A 174 -13.26 2.03 -15.70
C ASP A 174 -12.41 2.82 -16.71
N GLU A 175 -12.94 3.01 -17.91
CA GLU A 175 -12.20 3.60 -19.03
C GLU A 175 -11.69 5.03 -18.73
N GLU A 176 -12.52 5.86 -18.09
CA GLU A 176 -12.14 7.24 -17.77
C GLU A 176 -11.13 7.28 -16.62
N GLN A 177 -11.34 6.48 -15.56
CA GLN A 177 -10.37 6.32 -14.49
C GLN A 177 -9.01 5.85 -15.03
N ARG A 178 -8.99 4.85 -15.90
CA ARG A 178 -7.73 4.36 -16.49
C ARG A 178 -7.05 5.43 -17.33
N ARG A 179 -7.80 6.28 -18.02
CA ARG A 179 -7.24 7.44 -18.75
C ARG A 179 -6.65 8.46 -17.78
N GLU A 180 -7.37 8.83 -16.73
CA GLU A 180 -6.90 9.80 -15.73
C GLU A 180 -5.67 9.29 -14.96
N TYR A 181 -5.73 8.09 -14.39
CA TYR A 181 -4.66 7.56 -13.54
C TYR A 181 -3.50 6.94 -14.32
N GLY A 182 -3.77 6.45 -15.54
CA GLY A 182 -2.79 5.78 -16.39
C GLY A 182 -2.02 6.75 -17.29
N LEU A 183 -2.75 7.55 -18.08
CA LEU A 183 -2.17 8.41 -19.13
C LEU A 183 -1.97 9.86 -18.70
N TYR A 184 -2.86 10.39 -17.85
CA TYR A 184 -2.87 11.80 -17.46
C TYR A 184 -2.86 11.99 -15.93
N PRO A 185 -1.93 11.36 -15.19
CA PRO A 185 -1.93 11.43 -13.74
C PRO A 185 -1.76 12.87 -13.27
N HIS A 186 -2.61 13.29 -12.31
CA HIS A 186 -2.50 14.60 -11.67
C HIS A 186 -1.73 14.47 -10.36
N GLU A 187 -0.43 14.68 -10.40
CA GLU A 187 0.37 14.80 -9.18
C GLU A 187 0.05 16.10 -8.45
N ASN A 188 -0.14 15.99 -7.13
CA ASN A 188 -0.32 17.13 -6.25
C ASN A 188 0.84 18.15 -6.42
N LYS A 189 0.49 19.43 -6.58
CA LYS A 189 1.44 20.52 -6.82
C LYS A 189 2.51 20.64 -5.73
N GLU A 190 2.14 20.39 -4.47
CA GLU A 190 3.04 20.46 -3.33
C GLU A 190 4.07 19.31 -3.35
N LYS A 191 3.65 18.08 -3.68
CA LYS A 191 4.59 16.95 -3.85
C LYS A 191 5.56 17.23 -5.00
N LYS A 192 5.05 17.79 -6.11
CA LYS A 192 5.87 18.23 -7.25
C LYS A 192 6.88 19.32 -6.86
N GLU A 193 6.46 20.30 -6.05
CA GLU A 193 7.35 21.36 -5.55
C GLU A 193 8.41 20.84 -4.56
N GLN A 194 8.03 19.93 -3.66
CA GLN A 194 8.96 19.26 -2.75
C GLN A 194 10.00 18.43 -3.51
N ASP A 195 9.58 17.69 -4.54
CA ASP A 195 10.48 16.93 -5.41
C ASP A 195 11.43 17.83 -6.19
N VAL A 196 10.92 18.92 -6.76
CA VAL A 196 11.73 19.94 -7.44
C VAL A 196 12.74 20.55 -6.45
N ARG A 197 12.32 20.86 -5.22
CA ARG A 197 13.21 21.38 -4.17
C ARG A 197 14.27 20.38 -3.76
N LYS A 198 13.91 19.11 -3.59
CA LYS A 198 14.86 18.02 -3.27
C LYS A 198 15.88 17.85 -4.40
N LYS A 199 15.43 17.80 -5.65
CA LYS A 199 16.30 17.75 -6.84
C LYS A 199 17.23 18.96 -6.89
N ARG A 200 16.73 20.16 -6.57
CA ARG A 200 17.54 21.38 -6.50
C ARG A 200 18.60 21.29 -5.40
N MET A 201 18.25 20.85 -4.20
CA MET A 201 19.23 20.68 -3.10
C MET A 201 20.31 19.66 -3.45
N VAL A 202 19.94 18.52 -4.06
CA VAL A 202 20.91 17.52 -4.54
C VAL A 202 21.80 18.10 -5.64
N SER A 203 21.24 18.88 -6.57
CA SER A 203 22.00 19.55 -7.62
C SER A 203 22.96 20.61 -7.07
N GLU A 204 22.53 21.41 -6.08
CA GLU A 204 23.36 22.42 -5.42
C GLU A 204 24.49 21.78 -4.60
N ALA A 205 24.20 20.68 -3.90
CA ALA A 205 25.21 19.89 -3.19
C ALA A 205 26.20 19.24 -4.17
N ALA A 206 25.73 18.70 -5.30
CA ALA A 206 26.58 18.15 -6.34
C ALA A 206 27.46 19.23 -6.99
N GLU A 207 26.92 20.42 -7.26
CA GLU A 207 27.70 21.55 -7.78
C GLU A 207 28.76 22.01 -6.78
N SER A 208 28.39 22.16 -5.50
CA SER A 208 29.33 22.53 -4.45
C SER A 208 30.46 21.51 -4.30
N THR A 209 30.11 20.21 -4.29
CA THR A 209 31.11 19.12 -4.20
C THR A 209 31.98 19.09 -5.44
N TRP A 210 31.40 19.24 -6.64
CA TRP A 210 32.16 19.30 -7.89
C TRP A 210 33.19 20.43 -7.87
N LYS A 211 32.83 21.62 -7.42
CA LYS A 211 33.76 22.76 -7.30
C LYS A 211 34.95 22.47 -6.38
N MET A 212 34.79 21.61 -5.38
CA MET A 212 35.86 21.18 -4.48
C MET A 212 36.78 20.13 -5.12
N VAL A 213 36.24 19.23 -5.95
CA VAL A 213 36.99 18.08 -6.48
C VAL A 213 37.49 18.27 -7.92
N GLN A 214 36.93 19.20 -8.71
CA GLN A 214 37.20 19.31 -10.16
C GLN A 214 38.68 19.49 -10.52
N ASP A 215 39.44 20.16 -9.65
CA ASP A 215 40.88 20.43 -9.82
C ASP A 215 41.76 19.48 -8.99
N SER A 216 41.16 18.47 -8.34
CA SER A 216 41.90 17.47 -7.59
C SER A 216 42.71 16.56 -8.52
N ASN A 217 43.87 16.13 -8.02
CA ASN A 217 44.70 15.10 -8.65
C ASN A 217 44.57 13.74 -7.93
N ASN A 218 43.68 13.62 -6.95
CA ASN A 218 43.42 12.37 -6.25
C ASN A 218 42.25 11.60 -6.91
N PRO A 219 42.48 10.39 -7.44
CA PRO A 219 41.41 9.56 -8.02
C PRO A 219 40.24 9.28 -7.08
N GLU A 220 40.50 9.15 -5.77
CA GLU A 220 39.45 8.81 -4.79
C GLU A 220 38.41 9.93 -4.62
N ASP A 221 38.79 11.20 -4.83
CA ASP A 221 37.85 12.32 -4.75
C ASP A 221 36.77 12.22 -5.85
N PHE A 222 37.14 11.75 -7.04
CA PHE A 222 36.21 11.52 -8.14
C PHE A 222 35.37 10.25 -7.94
N ARG A 223 35.91 9.21 -7.30
CA ARG A 223 35.15 8.00 -6.95
C ARG A 223 34.07 8.32 -5.93
N TYR A 224 34.43 9.03 -4.86
CA TYR A 224 33.49 9.51 -3.86
C TYR A 224 32.39 10.38 -4.48
N PHE A 225 32.77 11.32 -5.36
CA PHE A 225 31.80 12.15 -6.07
C PHE A 225 30.78 11.31 -6.87
N LEU A 226 31.25 10.29 -7.61
CA LEU A 226 30.40 9.43 -8.43
C LEU A 226 29.52 8.47 -7.62
N GLU A 227 29.97 8.08 -6.43
CA GLU A 227 29.18 7.27 -5.50
C GLU A 227 28.05 8.09 -4.87
N GLN A 228 28.33 9.32 -4.44
CA GLN A 228 27.35 10.19 -3.80
C GLN A 228 26.39 10.85 -4.79
N PHE A 229 26.84 11.13 -6.01
CA PHE A 229 26.05 11.85 -7.02
C PHE A 229 26.10 11.17 -8.40
N PRO A 230 25.64 9.91 -8.52
CA PRO A 230 25.77 9.12 -9.75
C PRO A 230 25.08 9.75 -10.96
N ASP A 231 23.95 10.45 -10.73
CA ASP A 231 23.12 11.07 -11.77
C ASP A 231 23.37 12.58 -11.95
N SER A 232 24.44 13.11 -11.38
CA SER A 232 24.81 14.52 -11.51
C SER A 232 25.15 14.91 -12.97
N PRO A 233 24.88 16.15 -13.41
CA PRO A 233 25.43 16.69 -14.66
C PRO A 233 26.96 16.60 -14.75
N TYR A 234 27.66 16.52 -13.61
CA TYR A 234 29.12 16.40 -13.54
C TYR A 234 29.62 14.95 -13.54
N SER A 235 28.74 13.95 -13.56
CA SER A 235 29.14 12.54 -13.55
C SER A 235 29.97 12.15 -14.78
N ILE A 236 29.66 12.72 -15.94
CA ILE A 236 30.43 12.48 -17.17
C ILE A 236 31.86 13.05 -17.07
N PRO A 237 32.07 14.35 -16.76
CA PRO A 237 33.42 14.88 -16.59
C PRO A 237 34.18 14.22 -15.43
N ALA A 238 33.53 13.87 -14.32
CA ALA A 238 34.16 13.14 -13.22
C ALA A 238 34.69 11.77 -13.66
N LYS A 239 33.90 10.99 -14.41
CA LYS A 239 34.33 9.70 -15.00
C LYS A 239 35.51 9.86 -15.95
N LEU A 240 35.53 10.91 -16.77
CA LEU A 240 36.63 11.17 -17.71
C LEU A 240 37.92 11.54 -16.98
N LYS A 241 37.84 12.42 -15.97
CA LYS A 241 38.99 12.84 -15.16
C LYS A 241 39.56 11.69 -14.35
N LEU A 242 38.71 10.86 -13.74
CA LEU A 242 39.12 9.64 -13.03
C LEU A 242 39.93 8.71 -13.95
N LYS A 243 39.41 8.42 -15.16
CA LYS A 243 40.11 7.60 -16.16
C LYS A 243 41.44 8.20 -16.62
N GLN A 244 41.61 9.52 -16.57
CA GLN A 244 42.88 10.16 -16.88
C GLN A 244 43.89 9.94 -15.75
N LEU A 245 43.50 10.22 -14.50
CA LEU A 245 44.37 10.07 -13.34
C LEU A 245 44.79 8.60 -13.10
N GLU A 246 43.90 7.65 -13.38
CA GLU A 246 44.22 6.22 -13.30
C GLU A 246 45.24 5.78 -14.37
N ARG A 247 45.26 6.44 -15.55
CA ARG A 247 46.26 6.18 -16.60
C ARG A 247 47.59 6.84 -16.32
N ASP A 248 47.59 8.02 -15.70
CA ASP A 248 48.81 8.79 -15.39
C ASP A 248 49.55 8.21 -14.15
N ASN A 249 48.86 7.46 -13.29
CA ASN A 249 49.43 6.75 -12.13
C ASN A 249 49.91 5.32 -12.44
N GLN A 250 49.92 4.92 -13.73
CA GLN A 250 50.30 3.59 -14.21
C GLN A 250 51.64 3.64 -14.95
#